data_AF-A0A350LLD8-F1
#
_entry.id   AF-A0A350LLD8-F1
#
_cell.length_a   1.000
_cell.length_b   1.000
_cell.length_c   1.000
_cell.angle_alpha   90.00
_cell.angle_beta   90.00
_cell.angle_gamma   90.00
#
_symmetry.space_group_name_H-M   'P 1'
#
loop_
_entity.id
_entity.type
_entity.pdbx_description
1 polymer ?
#
loop_
_entity_poly.entity_id
_entity_poly.type
_entity_poly.pdbx_seq_one_letter_code
_entity_poly.pdbx_strand_id
1 'polypeptide(L)'
;MAGVPAFQYAPMFQLGKDTTGYRLISKDYVSVGDFEGTPILKVAPEGIRTLIAAAFHEVNFLLRRSHNEQVAAILTDPEATENDKFVAL
;
A
#
# COMPACT_ATOMS: atom_id res chain seq x y z
N MET A 1 -7.03 12.72 48.43
CA MET A 1 -7.09 11.53 47.57
C MET A 1 -6.79 11.97 46.15
N ALA A 2 -5.81 11.37 45.47
CA ALA A 2 -5.53 11.72 44.08
C ALA A 2 -6.72 11.32 43.21
N GLY A 3 -7.26 12.26 42.42
CA GLY A 3 -8.39 12.02 41.52
C GLY A 3 -8.01 11.06 40.40
N VAL A 4 -8.96 10.22 39.98
CA VAL A 4 -8.76 9.29 38.87
C VAL A 4 -8.42 10.08 37.61
N PRO A 5 -7.32 9.76 36.89
CA PRO A 5 -6.96 10.46 35.67
C PRO A 5 -8.04 10.30 34.60
N ALA A 6 -8.21 11.34 33.78
CA ALA A 6 -9.14 11.32 32.66
C ALA A 6 -8.74 10.22 31.66
N PHE A 7 -9.74 9.52 31.12
CA PHE A 7 -9.54 8.51 30.08
C PHE A 7 -8.93 9.13 28.83
N GLN A 8 -7.85 8.52 28.33
CA GLN A 8 -7.24 8.86 27.05
C GLN A 8 -7.27 7.64 26.14
N TYR A 9 -7.99 7.76 25.03
CA TYR A 9 -8.00 6.73 24.02
C TYR A 9 -6.66 6.72 23.27
N ALA A 10 -6.06 5.54 23.16
CA ALA A 10 -4.93 5.28 22.28
C ALA A 10 -5.29 4.11 21.35
N PRO A 11 -5.14 4.26 20.02
CA PRO A 11 -5.39 3.17 19.10
C PRO A 11 -4.35 2.06 19.30
N MET A 12 -4.79 0.81 19.10
CA MET A 12 -3.94 -0.38 19.25
C MET A 12 -2.74 -0.36 18.28
N PHE A 13 -2.94 0.17 17.08
CA PHE A 13 -1.90 0.28 16.05
C PHE A 13 -1.63 1.76 15.75
N GLN A 14 -0.40 2.18 15.98
CA GLN A 14 0.10 3.50 15.60
C GLN A 14 0.61 3.41 14.17
N LEU A 15 -0.09 4.02 13.22
CA LEU A 15 0.27 3.95 11.81
C LEU A 15 1.55 4.78 11.55
N GLY A 16 2.47 4.21 10.77
CA GLY A 16 3.67 4.88 10.30
C GLY A 16 3.40 5.80 9.11
N LYS A 17 4.46 6.46 8.63
CA LYS A 17 4.39 7.26 7.39
C LYS A 17 4.15 6.34 6.20
N ASP A 18 3.24 6.73 5.32
CA ASP A 18 3.09 6.08 4.01
C ASP A 18 4.15 6.63 3.05
N THR A 19 5.04 5.75 2.58
CA THR A 19 6.07 6.07 1.58
C THR A 19 5.77 5.43 0.23
N THR A 20 4.56 4.90 0.05
CA THR A 20 4.16 4.18 -1.16
C THR A 20 3.92 5.16 -2.31
N GLY A 21 4.53 4.89 -3.46
CA GLY A 21 4.21 5.61 -4.70
C GLY A 21 2.90 5.10 -5.29
N TYR A 22 1.94 5.99 -5.55
CA TYR A 22 0.67 5.64 -6.17
C TYR A 22 0.59 6.12 -7.61
N ARG A 23 0.00 5.29 -8.47
CA ARG A 23 -0.37 5.64 -9.83
C ARG A 23 -1.88 5.81 -9.92
N LEU A 24 -2.33 6.88 -10.56
CA LEU A 24 -3.74 7.10 -10.84
C LEU A 24 -4.25 6.07 -11.86
N ILE A 25 -5.37 5.40 -11.55
CA ILE A 25 -6.03 4.45 -12.44
C ILE A 25 -7.14 5.15 -13.26
N SER A 26 -8.07 5.83 -12.59
CA SER A 26 -9.16 6.59 -13.23
C SER A 26 -9.72 7.61 -12.24
N LYS A 27 -10.43 8.62 -12.75
CA LYS A 27 -11.24 9.58 -11.98
C LYS A 27 -12.74 9.40 -12.19
N ASP A 28 -13.16 8.49 -13.07
CA ASP A 28 -14.52 8.47 -13.63
C ASP A 28 -15.56 7.89 -12.67
N TYR A 29 -15.11 7.07 -11.72
CA TYR A 29 -15.97 6.28 -10.83
C TYR A 29 -16.20 6.93 -9.47
N VAL A 30 -15.74 8.17 -9.28
CA VAL A 30 -15.85 8.89 -8.02
C VAL A 30 -16.58 10.21 -8.22
N SER A 31 -17.43 10.54 -7.25
CA SER A 31 -18.08 11.85 -7.18
C SER A 31 -18.28 12.25 -5.73
N VAL A 32 -18.55 13.53 -5.50
CA VAL A 32 -18.91 14.04 -4.17
C VAL A 32 -20.42 14.28 -4.16
N GLY A 33 -21.11 13.73 -3.16
CA GLY A 33 -22.47 14.09 -2.83
C GLY A 33 -22.57 14.77 -1.47
N ASP A 34 -23.77 15.15 -1.10
CA ASP A 34 -24.09 15.68 0.23
C ASP A 34 -25.00 14.71 0.98
N PHE A 35 -24.78 14.56 2.28
CA PHE A 35 -25.70 13.95 3.21
C PHE A 35 -25.72 14.78 4.50
N GLU A 36 -26.86 15.42 4.79
CA GLU A 36 -27.06 16.28 5.96
C GLU A 36 -25.98 17.38 6.10
N GLY A 37 -25.58 18.00 4.98
CA GLY A 37 -24.54 19.04 4.97
C GLY A 37 -23.11 18.50 5.07
N THR A 38 -22.95 17.16 5.08
CA THR A 38 -21.64 16.51 5.10
C THR A 38 -21.28 16.00 3.70
N PRO A 39 -20.09 16.36 3.15
CA PRO A 39 -19.64 15.85 1.87
C PRO A 39 -19.33 14.34 1.97
N ILE A 40 -19.94 13.54 1.09
CA ILE A 40 -19.76 12.09 1.03
C ILE A 40 -19.10 11.72 -0.30
N LEU A 41 -18.04 10.91 -0.22
CA LEU A 41 -17.45 10.28 -1.41
C LEU A 41 -18.36 9.14 -1.89
N LYS A 42 -18.89 9.28 -3.10
CA LYS A 42 -19.63 8.23 -3.79
C LYS A 42 -18.69 7.49 -4.72
N VAL A 43 -18.65 6.16 -4.60
CA VAL A 43 -17.81 5.29 -5.43
C VAL A 43 -18.70 4.33 -6.20
N ALA A 44 -18.62 4.34 -7.53
CA ALA A 44 -19.34 3.40 -8.37
C ALA A 44 -18.73 1.99 -8.26
N PRO A 45 -19.53 0.91 -8.22
CA PRO A 45 -19.03 -0.47 -8.17
C PRO A 45 -18.03 -0.83 -9.28
N GLU A 46 -18.18 -0.22 -10.46
CA GLU A 46 -17.31 -0.37 -11.62
C GLU A 46 -15.88 0.11 -11.33
N GLY A 47 -15.73 1.13 -10.49
CA GLY A 47 -14.43 1.63 -10.05
C GLY A 47 -13.68 0.60 -9.21
N ILE A 48 -14.37 -0.12 -8.33
CA ILE A 48 -13.78 -1.20 -7.55
C ILE A 48 -13.35 -2.35 -8.47
N ARG A 49 -14.20 -2.76 -9.41
CA ARG A 49 -13.85 -3.81 -10.38
C ARG A 49 -12.62 -3.44 -11.21
N THR A 50 -12.54 -2.20 -11.68
CA THR A 50 -11.41 -1.69 -12.48
C THR A 50 -10.12 -1.65 -11.67
N LEU A 51 -10.18 -1.15 -10.43
CA LEU A 51 -9.04 -1.14 -9.50
C LEU A 51 -8.52 -2.56 -9.26
N ILE A 52 -9.41 -3.51 -8.98
CA ILE A 52 -9.04 -4.89 -8.67
C ILE A 52 -8.43 -5.58 -9.89
N ALA A 53 -8.99 -5.41 -11.08
CA ALA A 53 -8.43 -5.98 -12.30
C ALA A 53 -6.99 -5.49 -12.55
N ALA A 54 -6.74 -4.18 -12.39
CA ALA A 54 -5.39 -3.61 -12.49
C ALA A 54 -4.45 -4.16 -11.41
N ALA A 55 -4.91 -4.19 -10.15
CA ALA A 55 -4.10 -4.68 -9.03
C ALA A 55 -3.69 -6.14 -9.20
N PHE A 56 -4.60 -7.02 -9.63
CA PHE A 56 -4.28 -8.43 -9.87
C PHE A 56 -3.35 -8.63 -11.06
N HIS A 57 -3.46 -7.84 -12.12
CA HIS A 57 -2.47 -7.89 -13.19
C HIS A 57 -1.09 -7.48 -12.65
N GLU A 58 -1.00 -6.34 -11.96
CA GLU A 58 0.29 -5.80 -11.49
C GLU A 58 0.96 -6.70 -10.45
N VAL A 59 0.23 -7.26 -9.49
CA VAL A 59 0.83 -8.13 -8.47
C VAL A 59 1.37 -9.45 -9.02
N ASN A 60 0.82 -9.93 -10.14
CA ASN A 60 1.26 -11.18 -10.78
C ASN A 60 2.48 -10.99 -11.69
N PHE A 61 2.68 -9.79 -12.23
CA PHE A 61 3.72 -9.54 -13.24
C PHE A 61 4.79 -8.52 -12.81
N LEU A 62 4.55 -7.76 -11.74
CA LEU A 62 5.45 -6.72 -11.24
C LEU A 62 5.79 -6.96 -9.77
N LEU A 63 6.96 -6.47 -9.38
CA LEU A 63 7.45 -6.50 -8.01
C LEU A 63 7.73 -5.09 -7.51
N ARG A 64 7.72 -4.92 -6.18
CA ARG A 64 8.12 -3.64 -5.58
C ARG A 64 9.60 -3.39 -5.85
N ARG A 65 9.95 -2.13 -6.10
CA ARG A 65 11.34 -1.69 -6.29
C ARG A 65 12.28 -2.19 -5.18
N SER A 66 11.86 -2.05 -3.92
CA SER A 66 12.66 -2.48 -2.77
C SER A 66 12.99 -3.97 -2.78
N HIS A 67 12.10 -4.82 -3.31
CA HIS A 67 12.37 -6.25 -3.43
C HIS A 67 13.37 -6.52 -4.56
N ASN A 68 13.18 -5.91 -5.74
CA ASN A 68 14.13 -6.05 -6.85
C ASN A 68 15.52 -5.53 -6.51
N GLU A 69 15.62 -4.45 -5.74
CA GLU A 69 16.90 -3.92 -5.24
C GLU A 69 17.59 -4.92 -4.29
N GLN A 70 16.82 -5.61 -3.44
CA GLN A 70 17.36 -6.67 -2.57
C GLN A 70 17.87 -7.86 -3.38
N VAL A 71 17.10 -8.33 -4.37
CA VAL A 71 17.52 -9.45 -5.23
C VAL A 71 18.76 -9.07 -6.04
N ALA A 72 18.80 -7.87 -6.61
CA ALA A 72 19.95 -7.40 -7.38
C ALA A 72 21.22 -7.27 -6.53
N ALA A 73 21.10 -6.89 -5.25
CA ALA A 73 22.24 -6.77 -4.36
C ALA A 73 23.02 -8.10 -4.18
N ILE A 74 22.33 -9.24 -4.22
CA ILE A 74 22.92 -10.59 -4.09
C ILE A 74 23.99 -10.82 -5.15
N LEU A 75 23.79 -10.32 -6.37
CA LEU A 75 24.70 -10.54 -7.49
C LEU A 75 26.08 -9.91 -7.30
N THR A 76 26.15 -8.84 -6.50
CA THR A 76 27.39 -8.09 -6.21
C THR A 76 27.94 -8.35 -4.82
N ASP A 77 27.23 -9.11 -3.99
CA ASP A 77 27.64 -9.42 -2.63
C ASP A 77 28.85 -10.39 -2.63
N PRO A 78 30.00 -10.00 -2.03
CA PRO A 78 31.15 -10.88 -1.92
C PRO A 78 30.91 -12.10 -1.00
N GLU A 79 29.93 -12.05 -0.11
CA GLU A 79 29.58 -13.15 0.80
C GLU A 79 28.52 -14.10 0.22
N ALA A 80 27.86 -13.74 -0.88
CA ALA A 80 26.86 -14.59 -1.52
C ALA A 80 27.49 -15.80 -2.23
N THR A 81 26.88 -16.97 -2.03
CA THR A 81 27.33 -18.21 -2.68
C THR A 81 26.97 -18.20 -4.16
N GLU A 82 27.61 -19.09 -4.94
CA GLU A 82 27.28 -19.27 -6.36
C GLU A 82 25.82 -19.71 -6.55
N ASN A 83 25.26 -20.48 -5.61
CA ASN A 83 23.84 -20.86 -5.66
C ASN A 83 22.91 -19.68 -5.39
N ASP A 84 23.25 -18.79 -4.46
CA ASP A 84 22.45 -17.59 -4.20
C ASP A 84 22.39 -16.70 -5.45
N LYS A 85 23.55 -16.50 -6.10
CA LYS A 85 23.66 -15.74 -7.34
C LYS A 85 22.93 -16.42 -8.50
N PHE A 86 23.00 -17.75 -8.60
CA PHE A 86 22.30 -18.51 -9.63
C PHE A 86 20.77 -18.43 -9.48
N VAL A 87 20.24 -18.47 -8.25
CA VAL A 87 18.79 -18.37 -8.00
C VAL A 87 18.27 -16.95 -8.20
N ALA A 88 19.11 -15.94 -7.97
CA ALA A 88 18.75 -14.54 -8.15
C ALA A 88 18.75 -14.05 -9.62
N LEU A 89 19.37 -14.82 -10.54
CA LEU A 89 19.54 -14.48 -11.96
C LEU A 89 18.35 -14.93 -12.81
#